data_AF-A0ABC8KFM5-F1
#
_entry.id   AF-A0ABC8KFM5-F1
#
_cell.length_a   1.000
_cell.length_b   1.000
_cell.length_c   1.000
_cell.angle_alpha   90.00
_cell.angle_beta   90.00
_cell.angle_gamma   90.00
#
_symmetry.space_group_name_H-M   'P 1'
#
loop_
_entity.id
_entity.type
_entity.pdbx_description
1 polymer ?
#
loop_
_entity_poly.entity_id
_entity_poly.type
_entity_poly.pdbx_seq_one_letter_code
_entity_poly.pdbx_strand_id
1 'polypeptide(L)'
;MMNDYGFSYAIVWSEDVFKKLAATYHILLQVTLFFLLVILFREGKPEIIDLASFQIWKVSFRSMMGLFAAMNASTYLTFRNLYSYYVATTDSTQFFTPHYRILEEMAIFFGILTLVCFLMNLFGFWGIICLPLSPPIVFFGLEYAKLP
;
A
#
# COMPACT_ATOMS: atom_id res chain seq x y z
N MET A 1 -14.54 -27.09 -9.35
CA MET A 1 -15.14 -25.74 -9.43
C MET A 1 -14.19 -24.80 -8.73
N MET A 2 -13.65 -23.86 -9.49
CA MET A 2 -12.62 -22.92 -9.04
C MET A 2 -13.26 -21.96 -8.04
N ASN A 3 -12.82 -22.03 -6.80
CA ASN A 3 -13.17 -21.10 -5.74
C ASN A 3 -12.30 -19.85 -5.94
N ASP A 4 -12.64 -19.05 -6.96
CA ASP A 4 -11.95 -17.82 -7.33
C ASP A 4 -12.21 -16.74 -6.27
N TYR A 5 -11.24 -16.54 -5.37
CA TYR A 5 -11.35 -15.55 -4.30
C TYR A 5 -10.19 -14.54 -4.41
N GLY A 6 -10.47 -13.40 -5.03
CA GLY A 6 -9.59 -12.24 -5.16
C GLY A 6 -10.01 -11.35 -6.33
N PHE A 7 -10.03 -10.03 -6.14
CA PHE A 7 -10.52 -9.07 -7.14
C PHE A 7 -9.65 -9.04 -8.40
N SER A 8 -8.36 -9.36 -8.26
CA SER A 8 -7.41 -9.29 -9.37
C SER A 8 -7.35 -10.57 -10.20
N TYR A 9 -8.11 -11.62 -9.86
CA TYR A 9 -8.12 -12.88 -10.63
C TYR A 9 -8.54 -12.69 -12.08
N ALA A 10 -9.46 -11.74 -12.33
CA ALA A 10 -9.91 -11.39 -13.67
C ALA A 10 -8.80 -10.80 -14.55
N ILE A 11 -7.71 -10.31 -13.95
CA ILE A 11 -6.59 -9.64 -14.62
C ILE A 11 -5.34 -10.54 -14.60
N VAL A 12 -5.00 -11.08 -13.43
CA VAL A 12 -3.82 -11.93 -13.22
C VAL A 12 -4.29 -13.29 -12.75
N TRP A 13 -4.56 -14.19 -13.68
CA TRP A 13 -5.10 -15.50 -13.34
C TRP A 13 -4.08 -16.42 -12.65
N SER A 14 -2.79 -16.29 -12.97
CA SER A 14 -1.71 -17.10 -12.38
C SER A 14 -1.30 -16.61 -10.99
N GLU A 15 -1.39 -17.49 -9.99
CA GLU A 15 -0.96 -17.22 -8.61
C GLU A 15 0.54 -16.93 -8.49
N ASP A 16 1.40 -17.64 -9.23
CA ASP A 16 2.85 -17.42 -9.17
C ASP A 16 3.23 -16.05 -9.74
N VAL A 17 2.55 -15.65 -10.82
CA VAL A 17 2.70 -14.30 -11.40
C VAL A 17 2.23 -13.25 -10.41
N PHE A 18 1.05 -13.45 -9.80
CA PHE A 18 0.51 -12.53 -8.79
C PHE A 18 1.46 -12.37 -7.60
N LYS A 19 1.99 -13.46 -7.04
CA LYS A 19 2.92 -13.42 -5.89
C LYS A 19 4.19 -12.63 -6.22
N LYS A 20 4.78 -12.86 -7.40
CA LYS A 20 5.98 -12.13 -7.84
C LYS A 20 5.69 -10.63 -8.00
N LEU A 21 4.54 -10.31 -8.58
CA LEU A 21 4.09 -8.93 -8.80
C LEU A 21 3.81 -8.21 -7.47
N ALA A 22 3.09 -8.86 -6.55
CA ALA A 22 2.83 -8.36 -5.20
C ALA A 22 4.13 -8.13 -4.41
N ALA A 23 5.05 -9.11 -4.41
CA ALA A 23 6.34 -8.97 -3.73
C ALA A 23 7.14 -7.78 -4.26
N THR A 24 7.20 -7.62 -5.58
CA THR A 24 7.91 -6.50 -6.22
C THR A 24 7.27 -5.17 -5.85
N TYR A 25 5.93 -5.09 -5.89
CA TYR A 25 5.19 -3.91 -5.45
C TYR A 25 5.51 -3.52 -4.01
N HIS A 26 5.51 -4.47 -3.07
CA HIS A 26 5.77 -4.17 -1.65
C HIS A 26 7.18 -3.62 -1.41
N ILE A 27 8.18 -4.18 -2.10
CA ILE A 27 9.56 -3.68 -2.04
C ILE A 27 9.60 -2.23 -2.55
N LEU A 28 9.02 -1.98 -3.73
CA LEU A 28 9.00 -0.63 -4.31
C LEU A 28 8.25 0.37 -3.43
N LEU A 29 7.12 -0.03 -2.84
CA LEU A 29 6.32 0.80 -1.96
C LEU A 29 7.12 1.17 -0.71
N GLN A 30 7.72 0.19 -0.02
CA GLN A 30 8.50 0.45 1.20
C GLN A 30 9.69 1.37 0.93
N VAL A 31 10.43 1.14 -0.15
CA VAL A 31 11.54 2.01 -0.56
C VAL A 31 11.04 3.43 -0.84
N THR A 32 9.93 3.56 -1.58
CA THR A 32 9.33 4.86 -1.89
C THR A 32 8.90 5.60 -0.62
N LEU A 33 8.17 4.93 0.27
CA LEU A 33 7.71 5.52 1.54
C LEU A 33 8.88 5.92 2.44
N PHE A 34 9.96 5.14 2.47
CA PHE A 34 11.16 5.49 3.21
C PHE A 34 11.78 6.80 2.70
N PHE A 35 11.94 6.95 1.38
CA PHE A 35 12.48 8.20 0.81
C PHE A 35 11.54 9.39 1.03
N LEU A 36 10.22 9.21 0.89
CA LEU A 36 9.25 10.27 1.17
C LEU A 36 9.28 10.68 2.64
N LEU A 37 9.47 9.74 3.55
CA LEU A 37 9.64 10.01 4.98
C LEU A 37 10.93 10.80 5.26
N VAL A 38 12.04 10.44 4.61
CA VAL A 38 13.29 11.21 4.71
C VAL A 38 13.11 12.64 4.20
N ILE A 39 12.36 12.84 3.11
CA ILE A 39 12.04 14.19 2.59
C ILE A 39 11.20 14.96 3.62
N LEU A 40 10.13 14.34 4.15
CA LEU A 40 9.28 14.94 5.17
C LEU A 40 10.09 15.42 6.38
N PHE A 41 11.01 14.59 6.89
CA PHE A 41 11.86 14.97 8.02
C PHE A 41 12.84 16.10 7.70
N ARG A 42 13.25 16.25 6.44
CA ARG A 42 14.15 17.32 6.00
C ARG A 42 13.43 18.65 5.82
N GLU A 43 12.17 18.65 5.38
CA GLU A 43 11.39 19.87 5.14
C GLU A 43 10.92 20.58 6.43
N GLY A 44 11.07 19.95 7.59
CA GLY A 44 10.75 20.53 8.89
C GLY A 44 9.81 19.65 9.70
N LYS A 45 9.56 20.04 10.95
CA LYS A 45 8.76 19.23 11.89
C LYS A 45 7.39 18.93 11.27
N PRO A 46 7.00 17.66 11.11
CA PRO A 46 5.62 17.34 10.77
C PRO A 46 4.72 18.02 11.80
N GLU A 47 3.60 18.59 11.36
CA GLU A 47 2.56 19.05 12.29
C GLU A 47 2.02 17.83 13.01
N ILE A 48 2.63 17.50 14.16
CA ILE A 48 2.17 16.42 15.02
C ILE A 48 0.87 16.92 15.63
N ILE A 49 -0.22 16.30 15.23
CA ILE A 49 -1.53 16.56 15.76
C ILE A 49 -1.52 16.16 17.25
N ASP A 50 -1.66 17.15 18.13
CA ASP A 50 -1.90 16.89 19.55
C ASP A 50 -3.33 16.38 19.73
N LEU A 51 -3.45 15.07 19.98
CA LEU A 51 -4.71 14.40 20.23
C LEU A 51 -5.45 14.94 21.46
N ALA A 52 -4.74 15.49 22.45
CA ALA A 52 -5.35 16.02 23.67
C ALA A 52 -6.07 17.36 23.45
N SER A 53 -5.66 18.12 22.42
CA SER A 53 -6.23 19.43 22.07
C SER A 53 -6.88 19.43 20.69
N PHE A 54 -7.21 18.25 20.17
CA PHE A 54 -7.68 18.04 18.80
C PHE A 54 -8.97 18.81 18.49
N GLN A 55 -8.85 19.82 17.64
CA GLN A 55 -9.97 20.56 17.08
C GLN A 55 -10.01 20.32 15.59
N ILE A 56 -10.99 19.54 15.12
CA ILE A 56 -11.06 19.09 13.72
C ILE A 56 -11.07 20.27 12.72
N TRP A 57 -11.64 21.42 13.12
CA TRP A 57 -11.70 22.64 12.31
C TRP A 57 -10.37 23.40 12.23
N LYS A 58 -9.36 23.05 13.04
CA LYS A 58 -8.02 23.66 13.02
C LYS A 58 -6.99 22.84 12.24
N VAL A 59 -7.35 21.63 11.80
CA VAL A 59 -6.42 20.73 11.10
C VAL A 59 -6.32 21.14 9.64
N SER A 60 -5.11 21.40 9.17
CA SER A 60 -4.89 21.67 7.75
C SER A 60 -5.19 20.42 6.91
N PHE A 61 -5.61 20.61 5.66
CA PHE A 61 -5.83 19.51 4.72
C PHE A 61 -4.60 18.58 4.64
N ARG A 62 -3.39 19.15 4.60
CA ARG A 62 -2.13 18.40 4.52
C ARG A 62 -1.93 17.53 5.76
N SER A 63 -2.20 18.06 6.94
CA SER A 63 -2.08 17.33 8.20
C SER A 63 -3.11 16.20 8.31
N MET A 64 -4.33 16.41 7.81
CA MET A 64 -5.35 15.35 7.70
C MET A 64 -4.89 14.23 6.75
N MET A 65 -4.31 14.57 5.60
CA MET A 65 -3.76 13.56 4.68
C MET A 65 -2.59 12.80 5.29
N GLY A 66 -1.77 13.44 6.13
CA GLY A 66 -0.72 12.77 6.88
C GLY A 66 -1.26 11.74 7.87
N LEU A 67 -2.32 12.11 8.59
CA LEU A 67 -3.03 11.19 9.48
C LEU A 67 -3.60 9.99 8.72
N PHE A 68 -4.27 10.22 7.60
CA PHE A 68 -4.78 9.13 6.76
C PHE A 68 -3.66 8.27 6.17
N ALA A 69 -2.52 8.86 5.79
CA ALA A 69 -1.36 8.09 5.34
C ALA A 69 -0.89 7.13 6.45
N ALA A 70 -0.77 7.61 7.69
CA ALA A 70 -0.39 6.77 8.83
C ALA A 70 -1.41 5.66 9.13
N MET A 71 -2.71 5.97 9.09
CA MET A 71 -3.77 4.98 9.29
C MET A 71 -3.74 3.90 8.20
N ASN A 72 -3.64 4.29 6.94
CA ASN A 72 -3.54 3.36 5.82
C ASN A 72 -2.25 2.52 5.88
N ALA A 73 -1.13 3.11 6.30
CA ALA A 73 0.13 2.40 6.46
C ALA A 73 0.04 1.31 7.54
N SER A 74 -0.65 1.61 8.66
CA SER A 74 -0.91 0.64 9.73
C SER A 74 -1.77 -0.53 9.23
N THR A 75 -2.84 -0.24 8.47
CA THR A 75 -3.70 -1.26 7.88
C THR A 75 -2.94 -2.11 6.85
N TYR A 76 -2.12 -1.48 6.00
CA TYR A 76 -1.21 -2.16 5.08
C TYR A 76 -0.30 -3.16 5.81
N LEU A 77 0.39 -2.72 6.87
CA LEU A 77 1.27 -3.58 7.66
C LEU A 77 0.50 -4.72 8.32
N THR A 78 -0.72 -4.46 8.80
CA THR A 78 -1.59 -5.48 9.39
C THR A 78 -1.88 -6.60 8.40
N PHE A 79 -2.30 -6.27 7.17
CA PHE A 79 -2.55 -7.27 6.13
C PHE A 79 -1.28 -8.04 5.72
N ARG A 80 -0.13 -7.37 5.63
CA ARG A 80 1.16 -8.01 5.36
C ARG A 80 1.58 -8.98 6.46
N ASN A 81 1.37 -8.60 7.72
CA ASN A 81 1.70 -9.44 8.87
C ASN A 81 0.77 -10.65 8.94
N LEU A 82 -0.54 -10.46 8.70
CA LEU A 82 -1.50 -11.57 8.61
C LEU A 82 -1.12 -12.54 7.50
N TYR A 83 -0.82 -12.04 6.29
CA TYR A 83 -0.35 -12.88 5.19
C TYR A 83 0.89 -13.69 5.59
N SER A 84 1.89 -13.04 6.17
CA SER A 84 3.15 -13.69 6.57
C SER A 84 2.92 -14.74 7.66
N TYR A 85 2.07 -14.44 8.64
CA TYR A 85 1.68 -15.38 9.70
C TYR A 85 1.02 -16.63 9.13
N TYR A 86 0.09 -16.46 8.19
CA TYR A 86 -0.56 -17.61 7.57
C TYR A 86 0.40 -18.43 6.71
N VAL A 87 1.26 -17.79 5.91
CA VAL A 87 2.30 -18.49 5.13
C VAL A 87 3.23 -19.30 6.03
N ALA A 88 3.59 -18.77 7.21
CA ALA A 88 4.46 -19.46 8.16
C ALA A 88 3.76 -20.61 8.93
N THR A 89 2.43 -20.60 9.03
CA THR A 89 1.66 -21.57 9.82
C THR A 89 1.01 -22.68 9.00
N THR A 90 0.80 -22.48 7.70
CA THR A 90 0.40 -23.60 6.82
C THR A 90 1.59 -24.51 6.55
N ASP A 91 1.50 -25.70 7.11
CA ASP A 91 2.46 -26.78 6.89
C ASP A 91 2.52 -27.15 5.40
N SER A 92 3.74 -27.35 4.92
CA SER A 92 4.13 -27.55 3.50
C SER A 92 3.48 -28.74 2.76
N THR A 93 2.53 -29.44 3.39
CA THR A 93 1.94 -30.70 2.92
C THR A 93 0.44 -30.67 2.64
N GLN A 94 -0.26 -29.55 2.90
CA GLN A 94 -1.68 -29.43 2.53
C GLN A 94 -1.87 -28.61 1.26
N PHE A 95 -2.07 -29.33 0.15
CA PHE A 95 -2.77 -28.88 -1.06
C PHE A 95 -4.11 -28.24 -0.66
N PHE A 96 -4.14 -26.93 -0.39
CA PHE A 96 -5.26 -26.00 -0.57
C PHE A 96 -4.93 -24.70 0.16
N THR A 97 -4.50 -23.67 -0.57
CA THR A 97 -4.28 -22.32 -0.01
C THR A 97 -5.02 -21.26 -0.82
N PRO A 98 -6.37 -21.16 -0.75
CA PRO A 98 -7.14 -20.21 -1.55
C PRO A 98 -7.35 -18.85 -0.86
N HIS A 99 -6.87 -18.65 0.37
CA HIS A 99 -7.25 -17.49 1.19
C HIS A 99 -6.20 -16.38 1.33
N TYR A 100 -5.06 -16.47 0.63
CA TYR A 100 -3.96 -15.51 0.81
C TYR A 100 -3.96 -14.34 -0.17
N ARG A 101 -4.54 -14.53 -1.34
CA ARG A 101 -4.55 -13.50 -2.37
C ARG A 101 -5.29 -12.25 -1.92
N ILE A 102 -6.45 -12.41 -1.28
CA ILE A 102 -7.25 -11.30 -0.77
C ILE A 102 -6.48 -10.45 0.26
N LEU A 103 -5.63 -11.07 1.09
CA LEU A 103 -4.80 -10.34 2.06
C LEU A 103 -3.73 -9.50 1.36
N GLU A 104 -3.11 -10.04 0.31
CA GLU A 104 -2.15 -9.29 -0.51
C GLU A 104 -2.83 -8.18 -1.32
N GLU A 105 -4.01 -8.42 -1.89
CA GLU A 105 -4.78 -7.41 -2.60
C GLU A 105 -5.19 -6.26 -1.68
N MET A 106 -5.64 -6.57 -0.45
CA MET A 106 -5.92 -5.57 0.57
C MET A 106 -4.64 -4.80 0.95
N ALA A 107 -3.51 -5.49 1.13
CA ALA A 107 -2.24 -4.83 1.38
C ALA A 107 -1.86 -3.89 0.22
N ILE A 108 -2.00 -4.33 -1.04
CA ILE A 108 -1.74 -3.49 -2.22
C ILE A 108 -2.64 -2.25 -2.18
N PHE A 109 -3.94 -2.44 -1.99
CA PHE A 109 -4.91 -1.35 -1.94
C PHE A 109 -4.58 -0.31 -0.87
N PHE A 110 -4.35 -0.75 0.38
CA PHE A 110 -3.98 0.16 1.46
C PHE A 110 -2.59 0.78 1.28
N GLY A 111 -1.67 0.09 0.61
CA GLY A 111 -0.38 0.64 0.21
C GLY A 111 -0.52 1.79 -0.80
N ILE A 112 -1.42 1.66 -1.79
CA ILE A 112 -1.70 2.73 -2.76
C ILE A 112 -2.33 3.92 -2.04
N LEU A 113 -3.33 3.68 -1.17
CA LEU A 113 -3.95 4.74 -0.38
C LEU A 113 -2.94 5.46 0.51
N THR A 114 -2.03 4.71 1.14
CA THR A 114 -0.92 5.28 1.92
C THR A 114 -0.09 6.23 1.07
N LEU A 115 0.32 5.79 -0.13
CA LEU A 115 1.13 6.58 -1.04
C LEU A 115 0.41 7.86 -1.51
N VAL A 116 -0.87 7.75 -1.90
CA VAL A 116 -1.70 8.89 -2.30
C VAL A 116 -1.77 9.91 -1.16
N CYS A 117 -2.15 9.48 0.04
CA CYS A 117 -2.27 10.35 1.20
C CYS A 117 -0.91 10.97 1.59
N PHE A 118 0.19 10.22 1.50
CA PHE A 118 1.52 10.72 1.82
C PHE A 118 1.97 11.80 0.83
N LEU A 119 1.75 11.59 -0.47
CA LEU A 119 2.04 12.60 -1.50
C LEU A 119 1.18 13.85 -1.30
N MET A 120 -0.09 13.70 -0.91
CA MET A 120 -0.96 14.84 -0.62
C MET A 120 -0.60 15.56 0.69
N ASN A 121 -0.01 14.86 1.66
CA ASN A 121 0.58 15.49 2.84
C ASN A 121 1.76 16.39 2.45
N LEU A 122 2.68 15.87 1.63
CA LEU A 122 3.86 16.59 1.18
C LEU A 122 3.53 17.77 0.25
N PHE A 123 2.73 17.55 -0.79
CA PHE A 123 2.56 18.53 -1.87
C PHE A 123 1.15 19.15 -1.94
N GLY A 124 0.28 18.86 -0.96
CA GLY A 124 -1.13 19.27 -1.01
C GLY A 124 -1.91 18.52 -2.09
N PHE A 125 -3.00 19.09 -2.59
CA PHE A 125 -3.83 18.44 -3.62
C PHE A 125 -3.03 18.05 -4.89
N TRP A 126 -1.98 18.80 -5.21
CA TRP A 126 -1.09 18.54 -6.35
C TRP A 126 -0.26 17.26 -6.21
N GLY A 127 -0.16 16.67 -5.02
CA GLY A 127 0.53 15.40 -4.80
C GLY A 127 -0.03 14.24 -5.64
N ILE A 128 -1.30 14.31 -6.07
CA ILE A 128 -1.90 13.32 -6.98
C ILE A 128 -1.16 13.27 -8.32
N ILE A 129 -0.63 14.40 -8.81
CA ILE A 129 0.12 14.45 -10.08
C ILE A 129 1.44 13.69 -9.97
N CYS A 130 1.99 13.54 -8.77
CA CYS A 130 3.21 12.77 -8.54
C CYS A 130 2.96 11.26 -8.51
N LEU A 131 1.71 10.81 -8.38
CA LEU A 131 1.36 9.39 -8.24
C LEU A 131 1.81 8.54 -9.45
N PRO A 132 1.59 8.93 -10.72
CA PRO A 132 2.04 8.16 -11.87
C PRO A 132 3.56 8.08 -12.01
N LEU A 133 4.30 9.00 -11.37
CA LEU A 133 5.76 9.02 -11.37
C LEU A 133 6.35 8.16 -10.24
N SER A 134 5.51 7.66 -9.33
CA SER A 134 5.98 6.86 -8.22
C SER A 134 6.40 5.45 -8.69
N PRO A 135 7.53 4.91 -8.19
CA PRO A 135 8.03 3.60 -8.62
C PRO A 135 7.00 2.46 -8.58
N PRO A 136 6.13 2.34 -7.54
CA PRO A 136 5.14 1.25 -7.49
C PRO A 136 4.08 1.35 -8.59
N ILE A 137 3.67 2.56 -8.96
CA ILE A 137 2.62 2.80 -9.95
C ILE A 137 3.17 2.68 -11.37
N VAL A 138 4.39 3.18 -11.63
CA VAL A 138 5.10 2.95 -12.89
C VAL A 138 5.26 1.44 -13.13
N PHE A 139 5.68 0.70 -12.10
CA PHE A 139 5.81 -0.75 -12.19
C PHE A 139 4.49 -1.43 -12.56
N PHE A 140 3.39 -1.09 -11.88
CA PHE A 140 2.08 -1.64 -12.24
C PHE A 140 1.69 -1.35 -13.68
N GLY A 141 1.86 -0.10 -14.14
CA GLY A 141 1.54 0.28 -15.52
C GLY A 141 2.36 -0.50 -16.56
N LEU A 142 3.66 -0.69 -16.31
CA LEU A 142 4.54 -1.46 -17.18
C LEU A 142 4.21 -2.95 -17.19
N GLU A 143 3.90 -3.55 -16.03
CA GLU A 143 3.52 -4.95 -15.96
C GLU A 143 2.14 -5.19 -16.59
N TYR A 144 1.19 -4.27 -16.40
CA TYR A 144 -0.12 -4.35 -17.07
C TYR A 144 0.01 -4.29 -18.59
N ALA A 145 0.90 -3.46 -19.12
CA ALA A 145 1.13 -3.36 -20.56
C ALA A 145 1.75 -4.64 -21.17
N LYS A 146 2.31 -5.54 -20.33
CA LYS A 146 2.88 -6.82 -20.75
C LYS A 146 1.91 -7.99 -20.60
N LEU A 147 0.78 -7.79 -19.93
CA LEU A 147 -0.24 -8.82 -19.81
C LEU A 147 -0.92 -9.01 -21.19
N PRO A 148 -1.07 -10.26 -21.66
CA PRO A 148 -1.63 -10.58 -22.97
C PRO A 148 -3.12 -10.26 -23.08
#